data_AF-A0A9E1DWD5-F1
#
_entry.id   AF-A0A9E1DWD5-F1
#
_cell.length_a   1.000
_cell.length_b   1.000
_cell.length_c   1.000
_cell.angle_alpha   90.00
_cell.angle_beta   90.00
_cell.angle_gamma   90.00
#
_symmetry.space_group_name_H-M   'P 1'
#
loop_
_entity.id
_entity.type
_entity.pdbx_description
1 polymer ?
#
loop_
_entity_poly.entity_id
_entity_poly.type
_entity_poly.pdbx_seq_one_letter_code
_entity_poly.pdbx_strand_id
1 'polypeptide(L)' 'MRQDSRKRRVNAQRALILEMIEASMQKAAEKGPHSLTRGCNCIVCVNRRKRILAGPERQWRYRL' A
#
# COMPACT_ATOMS: atom_id res chain seq x y z
N MET A 1 -1.73 20.10 33.06
CA MET A 1 -1.34 18.66 32.97
C MET A 1 -2.11 17.81 31.96
N ARG A 2 -3.37 18.11 31.55
CA ARG A 2 -4.13 17.27 30.59
C ARG A 2 -3.75 17.41 29.09
N GLN A 3 -3.17 18.53 28.67
CA GLN A 3 -2.74 18.71 27.27
C GLN A 3 -1.52 17.85 26.91
N ASP A 4 -0.64 17.58 27.88
CA ASP A 4 0.60 16.85 27.66
C ASP A 4 0.35 15.36 27.37
N SER A 5 -0.67 14.76 27.99
CA SER A 5 -1.07 13.36 27.72
C SER A 5 -1.65 13.16 26.32
N ARG A 6 -2.44 14.13 25.81
CA ARG A 6 -2.98 14.08 24.44
C ARG A 6 -1.87 14.19 23.40
N LYS A 7 -0.91 15.09 23.61
CA LYS A 7 0.25 15.25 22.71
C LYS A 7 1.10 13.98 22.68
N ARG A 8 1.36 13.36 23.83
CA ARG A 8 2.07 12.06 23.93
C ARG A 8 1.33 10.95 23.19
N ARG A 9 0.00 10.84 23.34
CA ARG A 9 -0.81 9.83 22.63
C ARG A 9 -0.75 10.00 21.11
N VAL A 10 -0.86 11.23 20.61
CA VAL A 10 -0.76 11.51 19.17
C VAL A 10 0.64 11.17 18.64
N ASN A 11 1.69 11.52 19.39
CA ASN A 11 3.06 11.18 19.01
C ASN A 11 3.29 9.67 18.98
N ALA A 12 2.76 8.92 19.95
CA ALA A 12 2.83 7.46 19.96
C ALA A 12 2.12 6.83 18.76
N GLN A 13 0.94 7.33 18.38
CA GLN A 13 0.23 6.87 17.18
C GLN A 13 1.03 7.16 15.90
N ARG A 14 1.67 8.32 15.81
CA ARG A 14 2.52 8.68 14.67
C ARG A 14 3.77 7.80 14.60
N ALA A 15 4.42 7.51 15.73
CA ALA A 15 5.56 6.61 15.79
C ALA A 15 5.18 5.21 15.28
N LEU A 16 4.05 4.66 15.74
CA LEU A 16 3.54 3.37 15.26
C LEU A 16 3.33 3.35 13.73
N ILE A 17 2.79 4.44 13.17
CA ILE A 17 2.59 4.54 11.71
C ILE A 17 3.94 4.53 10.99
N LEU A 18 4.95 5.26 11.49
CA LEU A 18 6.28 5.30 10.88
C LEU A 18 6.96 3.93 10.95
N GLU A 19 6.91 3.26 12.10
CA GLU A 19 7.44 1.90 12.28
C GLU A 19 6.77 0.90 11.32
N MET A 20 5.45 0.99 11.15
CA MET A 20 4.72 0.14 10.21
C MET A 20 5.13 0.41 8.76
N ILE A 21 5.34 1.68 8.38
CA ILE A 21 5.82 2.05 7.05
C ILE A 21 7.23 1.50 6.82
N GLU A 22 8.14 1.71 7.78
CA GLU A 22 9.52 1.25 7.69
C GLU A 22 9.62 -0.27 7.57
N ALA A 23 8.90 -1.00 8.43
CA ALA A 23 8.83 -2.47 8.36
C ALA A 23 8.26 -2.95 7.01
N SER A 24 7.28 -2.23 6.46
CA SER A 24 6.70 -2.55 5.16
C SER A 24 7.69 -2.29 4.02
N MET A 25 8.47 -1.20 4.09
CA MET A 25 9.52 -0.88 3.12
C MET A 25 10.66 -1.89 3.17
N GLN A 26 11.10 -2.28 4.36
CA GLN A 26 12.14 -3.29 4.53
C GLN A 26 11.71 -4.63 3.93
N LYS A 27 10.48 -5.10 4.26
CA LYS A 27 9.93 -6.32 3.64
C LYS A 27 9.80 -6.22 2.12
N ALA A 28 9.47 -5.04 1.59
CA ALA A 28 9.42 -4.83 0.15
C ALA A 28 10.81 -4.92 -0.49
N ALA A 29 11.83 -4.35 0.16
CA ALA A 29 13.22 -4.42 -0.29
C ALA A 29 13.76 -5.87 -0.25
N GLU A 30 13.55 -6.59 0.85
CA GLU A 30 13.93 -8.01 1.01
C GLU A 30 13.29 -8.90 -0.05
N LYS A 31 12.02 -8.63 -0.39
CA LYS A 31 11.30 -9.39 -1.40
C LYS A 31 11.80 -9.12 -2.82
N GLY A 32 12.25 -7.90 -3.08
CA GLY A 32 12.75 -7.46 -4.37
C GLY A 32 11.72 -7.56 -5.52
N PRO A 33 12.17 -7.34 -6.77
CA PRO A 33 11.37 -7.59 -7.95
C PRO A 33 11.00 -9.07 -8.06
N HIS A 34 9.71 -9.35 -8.24
CA HIS A 34 9.25 -10.73 -8.33
C HIS A 34 8.08 -10.89 -9.32
N SER A 35 7.91 -12.10 -9.84
CA SER A 35 6.79 -12.47 -10.70
C SER A 35 5.48 -12.48 -9.91
N LEU A 36 4.34 -12.42 -10.61
CA LEU A 36 3.03 -12.41 -9.95
C LEU A 36 2.80 -13.72 -9.17
N THR A 37 2.91 -13.65 -7.85
CA THR A 37 2.69 -14.80 -6.97
C THR A 37 1.25 -14.86 -6.48
N ARG A 38 0.67 -16.07 -6.44
CA ARG A 38 -0.62 -16.31 -5.76
C ARG A 38 -0.46 -15.98 -4.26
N GLY A 39 -1.41 -15.24 -3.70
CA GLY A 39 -1.39 -14.82 -2.28
C GLY A 39 -0.52 -13.61 -1.93
N CYS A 40 0.28 -13.05 -2.85
CA CYS A 40 1.08 -11.85 -2.56
C CYS A 40 0.23 -10.58 -2.46
N ASN A 41 0.32 -9.81 -1.37
CA ASN A 41 -0.44 -8.56 -1.21
C ASN A 41 0.39 -7.29 -1.40
N CYS A 42 1.56 -7.38 -2.05
CA CYS A 42 2.29 -6.18 -2.43
C CYS A 42 1.50 -5.37 -3.46
N ILE A 43 1.69 -4.04 -3.47
CA ILE A 43 0.95 -3.12 -4.32
C ILE A 43 1.05 -3.48 -5.81
N VAL A 44 2.21 -3.96 -6.26
CA VAL A 44 2.44 -4.41 -7.64
C VAL A 44 1.57 -5.62 -7.98
N CYS A 45 1.53 -6.64 -7.11
CA CYS A 45 0.69 -7.81 -7.32
C CYS A 45 -0.79 -7.49 -7.30
N VAL A 46 -1.23 -6.64 -6.37
CA VAL A 46 -2.62 -6.18 -6.27
C VAL A 46 -3.02 -5.42 -7.54
N ASN A 47 -2.22 -4.44 -7.97
CA ASN A 47 -2.51 -3.65 -9.17
C ASN A 47 -2.53 -4.52 -10.43
N ARG A 48 -1.61 -5.47 -10.55
CA ARG A 48 -1.58 -6.39 -11.70
C ARG A 48 -2.80 -7.30 -11.73
N ARG A 49 -3.24 -7.84 -10.60
CA ARG A 49 -4.50 -8.61 -10.51
C ARG A 49 -5.71 -7.77 -10.87
N LYS A 50 -5.80 -6.54 -10.38
CA LYS A 50 -6.88 -5.61 -10.75
C LYS A 50 -6.94 -5.39 -12.26
N ARG A 51 -5.80 -5.22 -12.93
CA ARG A 51 -5.75 -5.11 -14.41
C ARG A 51 -6.21 -6.39 -15.11
N ILE A 52 -5.80 -7.56 -14.63
CA ILE A 52 -6.23 -8.85 -15.19
C ILE A 52 -7.76 -9.01 -15.06
N LEU A 53 -8.34 -8.58 -13.94
CA LEU A 53 -9.78 -8.66 -13.68
C LEU A 53 -10.60 -7.57 -14.40
N ALA A 54 -10.02 -6.40 -14.67
CA ALA A 54 -10.71 -5.27 -15.28
C ALA A 54 -11.04 -5.45 -16.78
N GLY A 55 -10.55 -6.52 -17.43
CA GLY A 55 -10.66 -6.69 -18.88
C GLY A 55 -9.85 -5.63 -19.65
N PRO A 56 -9.74 -5.74 -20.98
CA PRO A 56 -9.11 -4.69 -21.79
C PRO A 56 -9.86 -3.37 -21.57
N GLU A 57 -9.13 -2.24 -21.55
CA GLU A 57 -9.72 -0.90 -21.53
C GLU A 57 -10.80 -0.84 -22.63
N ARG A 58 -12.07 -0.72 -22.22
CA ARG A 58 -13.14 -0.45 -23.17
C ARG A 58 -12.77 0.86 -23.85
N GLN A 59 -12.41 0.82 -25.13
CA GLN A 59 -12.26 2.03 -25.93
C GLN A 59 -13.56 2.82 -25.80
N TRP A 60 -13.51 3.97 -25.12
CA TRP A 60 -14.64 4.86 -24.98
C TRP A 60 -15.03 5.35 -26.38
N ARG A 61 -16.11 4.80 -26.94
CA ARG A 61 -16.64 5.16 -28.25
C ARG A 61 -17.46 6.45 -28.14
N TYR A 62 -16.83 7.58 -27.87
CA TYR A 62 -17.46 8.87 -28.18
C TYR A 62 -16.95 9.31 -29.55
N ARG A 63 -17.84 9.27 -30.56
CA ARG A 63 -17.64 10.03 -31.80
C ARG A 63 -17.96 11.48 -31.46
N LEU A 64 -17.01 12.38 -31.72
CA LEU A 64 -17.25 13.82 -31.80
C LEU A 64 -18.21 14.12 -32.96
#